data_AF-A0A3S1BJX3-F1
#
_entry.id   AF-A0A3S1BJX3-F1
#
_cell.length_a   1.000
_cell.length_b   1.000
_cell.length_c   1.000
_cell.angle_alpha   90.00
_cell.angle_beta   90.00
_cell.angle_gamma   90.00
#
_symmetry.space_group_name_H-M   'P 1'
#
loop_
_entity.id
_entity.type
_entity.pdbx_description
1 polymer ?
#
loop_
_entity_poly.entity_id
_entity_poly.type
_entity_poly.pdbx_seq_one_letter_code
_entity_poly.pdbx_strand_id
1 'polypeptide(L)'
;MARPQTVLTVVAARRLTPHLVRLTLGGEQFDAVHARWAEKGATDQYVKLLFADPALGLEPPYDLDALRERLAPEQLPVRRTYTVRR
;
A
#
# COMPACT_ATOMS: atom_id res chain seq x y z
N MET A 1 1.06 -13.88 12.82
CA MET A 1 1.21 -12.43 13.09
C MET A 1 0.93 -11.67 11.80
N ALA A 2 0.09 -10.63 11.84
CA ALA A 2 -0.13 -9.76 10.68
C ALA A 2 1.19 -9.03 10.34
N ARG A 3 1.51 -8.90 9.04
CA ARG A 3 2.66 -8.08 8.64
C ARG A 3 2.34 -6.62 8.97
N PRO A 4 3.28 -5.87 9.59
CA PRO A 4 3.03 -4.47 9.93
C PRO A 4 2.74 -3.68 8.65
N GLN A 5 1.74 -2.80 8.72
CA GLN A 5 1.50 -1.82 7.66
C GLN A 5 2.68 -0.86 7.62
N THR A 6 3.13 -0.51 6.42
CA THR A 6 4.10 0.56 6.21
C THR A 6 3.41 1.68 5.45
N VAL A 7 3.56 2.90 5.94
CA VAL A 7 3.05 4.10 5.26
C VAL A 7 4.15 4.60 4.34
N LEU A 8 3.83 4.68 3.05
CA LEU A 8 4.74 5.15 2.00
C LEU A 8 4.12 6.37 1.32
N THR A 9 4.99 7.24 0.82
CA THR A 9 4.59 8.42 0.05
C THR A 9 4.71 8.12 -1.44
N VAL A 10 3.72 8.52 -2.24
CA VAL A 10 3.84 8.51 -3.70
C VAL A 10 4.75 9.67 -4.10
N VAL A 11 5.96 9.38 -4.56
CA VAL A 11 6.93 10.41 -4.99
C VAL A 11 6.84 10.70 -6.48
N ALA A 12 6.31 9.76 -7.27
CA ALA A 12 6.00 9.98 -8.68
C ALA A 12 4.87 9.08 -9.17
N ALA A 13 4.12 9.56 -10.16
CA ALA A 13 3.12 8.79 -10.89
C ALA A 13 3.32 8.99 -12.39
N ARG A 14 3.45 7.90 -13.13
CA ARG A 14 3.65 7.91 -14.58
C ARG A 14 2.63 7.02 -15.28
N ARG A 15 1.86 7.59 -16.20
CA ARG A 15 1.00 6.81 -17.11
C ARG A 15 1.87 6.20 -18.22
N LEU A 16 1.87 4.88 -18.33
CA LEU A 16 2.64 4.13 -19.35
C LEU A 16 1.77 3.81 -20.58
N THR A 17 0.49 3.52 -20.36
CA THR A 17 -0.54 3.29 -21.39
C THR A 17 -1.86 3.89 -20.89
N PRO A 18 -2.94 3.94 -21.70
CA PRO A 18 -4.23 4.46 -21.24
C PRO A 18 -4.75 3.81 -19.95
N HIS A 19 -4.42 2.54 -19.69
CA HIS A 19 -4.91 1.78 -18.54
C HIS A 19 -3.81 1.33 -17.56
N LEU A 20 -2.55 1.77 -17.76
CA LEU A 20 -1.43 1.38 -16.90
C LEU A 20 -0.73 2.62 -16.33
N VAL A 21 -0.72 2.70 -15.00
CA VAL A 21 0.01 3.72 -14.24
C VAL A 21 1.07 3.04 -13.39
N ARG A 22 2.30 3.55 -13.46
CA ARG A 22 3.39 3.20 -12.56
C ARG A 22 3.47 4.24 -11.45
N LEU A 23 3.49 3.77 -10.21
CA LEU A 23 3.74 4.59 -9.03
C LEU A 23 5.15 4.32 -8.52
N THR A 24 5.87 5.38 -8.17
CA THR A 24 7.11 5.30 -7.41
C THR A 24 6.79 5.66 -5.97
N LEU A 25 7.15 4.78 -5.05
CA LEU A 25 6.89 4.91 -3.61
C LEU A 25 8.22 5.21 -2.89
N GLY A 26 8.18 6.11 -1.92
CA GLY A 26 9.31 6.48 -1.07
C GLY A 26 8.85 6.95 0.31
N GLY A 27 9.64 7.79 0.96
CA GLY A 27 9.38 8.32 2.30
C GLY A 27 10.22 7.66 3.39
N GLU A 28 10.08 8.13 4.62
CA GLU A 28 10.96 7.77 5.76
C GLU A 28 10.99 6.27 6.06
N GLN A 29 9.87 5.57 5.83
CA GLN A 29 9.76 4.13 6.09
C GLN A 29 10.17 3.26 4.90
N PHE A 30 10.66 3.85 3.80
CA PHE A 30 11.00 3.13 2.57
C PHE A 30 12.16 2.16 2.78
N ASP A 31 13.25 2.59 3.43
CA ASP A 31 14.47 1.78 3.58
C ASP A 31 14.20 0.47 4.31
N ALA A 32 13.37 0.51 5.36
CA ALA A 32 12.94 -0.67 6.10
C ALA A 32 12.12 -1.65 5.23
N VAL A 33 11.35 -1.16 4.27
CA VAL A 33 10.63 -2.01 3.29
C VAL A 33 11.59 -2.54 2.24
N HIS A 34 12.44 -1.69 1.70
CA HIS A 34 13.39 -2.01 0.65
C HIS A 34 14.36 -3.12 1.08
N ALA A 35 14.93 -3.04 2.28
CA ALA A 35 15.82 -4.07 2.82
C ALA A 35 15.15 -5.46 2.81
N ARG A 36 13.93 -5.56 3.34
CA ARG A 36 13.15 -6.80 3.40
C ARG A 36 12.79 -7.35 2.01
N TRP A 37 12.78 -6.51 0.98
CA TRP A 37 12.46 -6.91 -0.39
C TRP A 37 13.70 -7.32 -1.16
N ALA A 38 14.79 -6.58 -1.00
CA ALA A 38 16.09 -6.88 -1.59
C ALA A 38 16.57 -8.26 -1.14
N GLU A 39 16.40 -8.60 0.14
CA GLU A 39 16.76 -9.90 0.73
C GLU A 39 16.05 -11.10 0.09
N LYS A 40 14.84 -10.92 -0.47
CA LYS A 40 14.07 -12.05 -0.99
C LYS A 40 14.63 -12.67 -2.27
N GLY A 41 15.39 -11.92 -3.07
CA GLY A 41 15.97 -12.40 -4.33
C GLY A 41 14.96 -12.91 -5.39
N ALA A 42 13.65 -12.75 -5.17
CA ALA A 42 12.61 -13.28 -6.04
C ALA A 42 12.37 -12.39 -7.26
N THR A 43 12.15 -13.01 -8.43
CA THR A 43 11.88 -12.32 -9.71
C THR A 43 10.53 -11.60 -9.71
N ASP A 44 9.51 -12.21 -9.10
CA ASP A 44 8.14 -11.69 -9.04
C ASP A 44 7.77 -11.32 -7.60
N GLN A 45 8.04 -10.08 -7.22
CA GLN A 45 7.64 -9.55 -5.93
C GLN A 45 6.33 -8.77 -6.04
N TYR A 46 5.50 -8.86 -5.00
CA TYR A 46 4.23 -8.14 -4.93
C TYR A 46 4.00 -7.53 -3.55
N VAL A 47 3.16 -6.50 -3.53
CA VAL A 47 2.68 -5.81 -2.33
C VAL A 47 1.18 -5.87 -2.23
N LYS A 48 0.67 -5.65 -1.02
CA LYS A 48 -0.73 -5.38 -0.77
C LYS A 48 -0.86 -3.91 -0.35
N LEU A 49 -1.57 -3.13 -1.15
CA LEU A 49 -1.92 -1.75 -0.84
C LEU A 49 -3.32 -1.71 -0.22
N LEU A 50 -3.52 -0.79 0.73
CA LEU A 50 -4.81 -0.49 1.33
C LEU A 50 -5.29 0.86 0.79
N PHE A 51 -6.49 0.91 0.24
CA PHE A 51 -7.14 2.12 -0.23
C PHE A 51 -8.34 2.42 0.66
N ALA A 52 -8.34 3.59 1.28
CA ALA A 52 -9.48 4.12 2.00
C ALA A 52 -10.25 5.10 1.11
N ASP A 53 -11.55 5.25 1.37
CA ASP A 53 -12.33 6.33 0.79
C ASP A 53 -11.82 7.67 1.37
N PRO A 54 -11.35 8.62 0.53
CA PRO A 54 -10.86 9.91 1.02
C PRO A 54 -11.93 10.72 1.76
N ALA A 55 -13.23 10.50 1.50
CA ALA A 55 -14.32 11.17 2.19
C ALA A 55 -14.41 10.80 3.68
N LEU A 56 -13.81 9.66 4.09
CA LEU A 56 -13.81 9.19 5.47
C LEU A 56 -12.66 9.80 6.30
N GLY A 57 -11.72 10.51 5.69
CA GLY A 57 -10.61 11.16 6.39
C GLY A 57 -9.76 10.20 7.25
N LEU A 58 -9.64 8.93 6.83
CA LEU A 58 -8.88 7.93 7.57
C LEU A 58 -7.39 8.15 7.37
N GLU A 59 -6.64 8.21 8.46
CA GLU A 59 -5.18 8.32 8.43
C GLU A 59 -4.52 6.94 8.60
N PRO A 60 -3.57 6.56 7.72
CA PRO A 60 -2.81 5.33 7.88
C PRO A 60 -1.73 5.47 8.98
N PRO A 61 -1.31 4.38 9.64
CA PRO A 61 -1.75 3.00 9.42
C PRO A 61 -3.17 2.74 9.94
N TYR A 62 -3.91 1.91 9.22
CA TYR A 62 -5.31 1.63 9.52
C TYR A 62 -5.42 0.49 10.53
N ASP A 63 -6.02 0.79 11.68
CA ASP A 63 -6.51 -0.24 12.60
C ASP A 63 -7.81 -0.84 12.02
N LEU A 64 -7.67 -1.91 11.25
CA LEU A 64 -8.81 -2.55 10.59
C LEU A 64 -9.80 -3.18 11.58
N ASP A 65 -9.35 -3.53 12.79
CA ASP A 65 -10.23 -4.10 13.81
C ASP A 65 -11.08 -2.99 14.43
N ALA A 66 -10.46 -1.89 14.86
CA ALA A 66 -11.19 -0.72 15.34
C ALA A 66 -12.12 -0.08 14.28
N LEU A 67 -11.73 -0.12 13.00
CA LEU A 67 -12.57 0.39 11.91
C LEU A 67 -13.82 -0.47 11.68
N ARG A 68 -13.73 -1.79 11.85
CA ARG A 68 -14.88 -2.70 11.70
C ARG A 68 -15.97 -2.48 12.74
N GLU A 69 -15.61 -1.95 13.90
CA GLU A 69 -16.57 -1.67 14.97
C GLU A 69 -17.42 -0.43 14.69
N ARG A 70 -16.93 0.50 13.85
CA ARG A 70 -17.55 1.83 13.66
C ARG A 70 -17.96 2.17 12.22
N LEU A 71 -17.47 1.43 11.22
CA LEU A 71 -17.76 1.67 9.80
C LEU A 71 -18.59 0.54 9.20
N ALA A 72 -19.41 0.88 8.20
CA ALA A 72 -20.05 -0.13 7.37
C ALA A 72 -18.99 -0.95 6.60
N PRO A 73 -19.25 -2.23 6.27
CA PRO A 73 -18.30 -3.07 5.55
C PRO A 73 -17.76 -2.47 4.25
N GLU A 74 -18.59 -1.71 3.52
CA GLU A 74 -18.26 -1.07 2.24
C GLU A 74 -17.34 0.14 2.41
N GLN A 75 -17.27 0.71 3.61
CA GLN A 75 -16.44 1.86 3.97
C GLN A 75 -15.04 1.45 4.46
N LEU A 76 -14.81 0.16 4.69
CA LEU A 76 -13.52 -0.33 5.17
C LEU A 76 -12.43 -0.21 4.08
N PRO A 77 -11.18 0.08 4.45
CA PRO A 77 -10.08 0.13 3.49
C PRO A 77 -9.95 -1.18 2.69
N VAL A 78 -9.98 -1.06 1.37
CA VAL A 78 -9.91 -2.21 0.47
C VAL A 78 -8.48 -2.59 0.18
N ARG A 79 -8.21 -3.90 0.22
CA ARG A 79 -6.88 -4.45 -0.07
C ARG A 79 -6.77 -4.84 -1.54
N ARG A 80 -5.68 -4.43 -2.19
CA ARG A 80 -5.35 -4.80 -3.57
C ARG A 80 -3.91 -5.25 -3.70
N THR A 81 -3.66 -6.26 -4.52
CA THR A 81 -2.33 -6.81 -4.75
C THR A 81 -1.74 -6.22 -6.02
N TYR A 82 -0.50 -5.71 -5.95
CA TYR A 82 0.23 -5.17 -7.09
C TYR A 82 1.64 -5.73 -7.17
N THR A 83 2.12 -5.97 -8.39
CA THR A 83 3.49 -6.38 -8.65
C THR A 83 4.43 -5.19 -8.52
N VAL A 84 5.60 -5.45 -7.93
CA VAL A 84 6.69 -4.50 -7.79
C VAL A 84 7.53 -4.53 -9.05
N ARG A 85 7.89 -3.35 -9.56
CA ARG A 85 8.84 -3.21 -10.66
C ARG A 85 10.07 -2.46 -10.17
N ARG A 86 11.25 -2.98 -10.54
CA ARG A 86 12.55 -2.31 -10.46
C ARG A 86 12.74 -1.36 -11.63
#